data_AF-A0A2D7W5T0-F1
#
_entry.id   AF-A0A2D7W5T0-F1
#
_cell.length_a   1.000
_cell.length_b   1.000
_cell.length_c   1.000
_cell.angle_alpha   90.00
_cell.angle_beta   90.00
_cell.angle_gamma   90.00
#
_symmetry.space_group_name_H-M   'P 1'
#
loop_
_entity.id
_entity.type
_entity.pdbx_description
1 polymer ?
#
loop_
_entity_poly.entity_id
_entity_poly.type
_entity_poly.pdbx_seq_one_letter_code
_entity_poly.pdbx_strand_id
1 'polypeptide(L)'
;EEIIQGISEHISESLVQEDSMIIWGSGGTLRTIGEILGFNLTTLGIDISIGKSQIASDLNEQQITEYIQNHSGPISLLLSPMGGQGFLIGRGNLQLSPIVITMIGIDNILGIVTPSKLLSVRKLRIDTGDDDLDNQFSELKYMKVIQGFRTTRILPIEVT
;
A
#
# COMPACT_ATOMS: atom_id res chain seq x y z
N GLU A 1 2.34 10.06 -17.34
CA GLU A 1 3.39 10.77 -16.60
C GLU A 1 2.82 11.73 -15.56
N GLU A 2 2.08 12.77 -15.94
CA GLU A 2 1.60 13.82 -15.02
C GLU A 2 0.82 13.31 -13.79
N ILE A 3 -0.06 12.32 -13.96
CA ILE A 3 -0.81 11.75 -12.82
C ILE A 3 0.10 11.04 -11.83
N ILE A 4 1.03 10.21 -12.31
CA ILE A 4 1.95 9.48 -11.44
C ILE A 4 2.85 10.48 -10.70
N GLN A 5 3.34 11.50 -11.40
CA GLN A 5 4.08 12.60 -10.80
C GLN A 5 3.29 13.27 -9.67
N GLY A 6 2.01 13.61 -9.90
CA GLY A 6 1.16 14.20 -8.87
C GLY A 6 0.90 13.27 -7.67
N ILE A 7 0.77 11.95 -7.91
CA ILE A 7 0.68 10.96 -6.83
C ILE A 7 1.98 10.95 -6.02
N SER A 8 3.13 10.93 -6.68
CA SER A 8 4.45 10.96 -6.03
C SER A 8 4.62 12.21 -5.17
N GLU A 9 4.27 13.39 -5.71
CA GLU A 9 4.31 14.66 -4.96
C GLU A 9 3.40 14.61 -3.72
N HIS A 10 2.20 14.04 -3.85
CA HIS A 10 1.30 13.89 -2.71
C HIS A 10 1.89 12.98 -1.62
N ILE A 11 2.45 11.83 -2.02
CA ILE A 11 3.11 10.89 -1.09
C ILE A 11 4.31 11.56 -0.41
N SER A 12 5.13 12.29 -1.17
CA SER A 12 6.28 13.04 -0.66
C SER A 12 5.86 14.06 0.41
N GLU A 13 4.82 14.85 0.15
CA GLU A 13 4.35 15.89 1.09
C GLU A 13 3.66 15.31 2.33
N SER A 14 2.94 14.20 2.20
CA SER A 14 2.04 13.70 3.25
C SER A 14 2.60 12.54 4.07
N LEU A 15 3.40 11.66 3.46
CA LEU A 15 3.84 10.41 4.08
C LEU A 15 5.35 10.36 4.30
N VAL A 16 6.16 11.02 3.46
CA VAL A 16 7.63 10.99 3.57
C VAL A 16 8.12 12.01 4.60
N GLN A 17 7.93 11.68 5.88
CA GLN A 17 8.43 12.44 7.04
C GLN A 17 9.64 11.73 7.66
N GLU A 18 10.49 12.44 8.41
CA GLU A 18 11.80 11.97 8.86
C GLU A 18 11.77 10.60 9.57
N ASP A 19 10.73 10.32 10.36
CA ASP A 19 10.53 9.08 11.11
C ASP A 19 9.35 8.23 10.60
N SER A 20 8.73 8.59 9.47
CA SER A 20 7.63 7.81 8.91
C SER A 20 8.17 6.59 8.15
N MET A 21 7.70 5.41 8.54
CA MET A 21 7.91 4.17 7.80
C MET A 21 6.84 4.01 6.73
N ILE A 22 7.28 3.80 5.48
CA ILE A 22 6.41 3.43 4.38
C ILE A 22 6.76 2.02 3.95
N ILE A 23 5.78 1.14 4.00
CA ILE A 23 5.84 -0.22 3.46
C ILE A 23 5.24 -0.16 2.06
N TRP A 24 6.05 -0.50 1.06
CA TRP A 24 5.70 -0.42 -0.34
C TRP A 24 5.26 -1.80 -0.83
N GLY A 25 4.00 -1.91 -1.22
CA GLY A 25 3.49 -3.09 -1.92
C GLY A 25 4.14 -3.32 -3.27
N SER A 26 3.89 -4.49 -3.83
CA SER A 26 4.37 -4.84 -5.17
C SER A 26 3.61 -4.11 -6.28
N GLY A 27 4.24 -4.02 -7.45
CA GLY A 27 3.62 -3.56 -8.69
C GLY A 27 4.31 -2.36 -9.34
N GLY A 28 4.25 -2.30 -10.67
CA GLY A 28 4.94 -1.27 -11.45
C GLY A 28 4.52 0.17 -11.12
N THR A 29 3.27 0.38 -10.67
CA THR A 29 2.81 1.71 -10.24
C THR A 29 3.59 2.23 -9.04
N LEU A 30 3.75 1.40 -8.00
CA LEU A 30 4.50 1.79 -6.81
C LEU A 30 5.98 1.92 -7.12
N ARG A 31 6.53 1.03 -7.96
CA ARG A 31 7.91 1.15 -8.42
C ARG A 31 8.21 2.50 -9.09
N THR A 32 7.39 2.90 -10.06
CA THR A 32 7.58 4.19 -10.77
C THR A 32 7.43 5.38 -9.81
N ILE A 33 6.51 5.31 -8.84
CA ILE A 33 6.40 6.33 -7.80
C ILE A 33 7.69 6.38 -6.96
N GLY A 34 8.18 5.23 -6.51
CA GLY A 34 9.44 5.12 -5.79
C GLY A 34 10.62 5.71 -6.56
N GLU A 35 10.77 5.36 -7.84
CA GLU A 35 11.81 5.90 -8.72
C GLU A 35 11.80 7.44 -8.77
N ILE A 36 10.61 8.05 -8.88
CA ILE A 36 10.44 9.52 -8.86
C ILE A 36 10.86 10.12 -7.51
N LEU A 37 10.62 9.40 -6.42
CA LEU A 37 10.99 9.81 -5.06
C LEU A 37 12.46 9.49 -4.71
N GLY A 38 13.22 8.87 -5.62
CA GLY A 38 14.62 8.50 -5.41
C GLY A 38 14.83 7.14 -4.74
N PHE A 39 13.80 6.31 -4.67
CA PHE A 39 13.86 4.93 -4.18
C PHE A 39 14.03 3.93 -5.33
N ASN A 40 14.72 2.83 -5.05
CA ASN A 40 14.95 1.71 -5.96
C ASN A 40 14.07 0.52 -5.55
N LEU A 41 12.75 0.68 -5.68
CA LEU A 41 11.77 -0.33 -5.27
C LEU A 41 11.78 -1.54 -6.21
N THR A 42 11.45 -2.70 -5.67
CA THR A 42 11.24 -3.94 -6.41
C THR A 42 9.85 -3.96 -7.05
N THR A 43 9.70 -4.71 -8.15
CA THR A 43 8.39 -4.82 -8.83
C THR A 43 7.49 -5.88 -8.18
N LEU A 44 8.07 -6.94 -7.64
CA LEU A 44 7.34 -8.11 -7.13
C LEU A 44 7.47 -8.29 -5.61
N GLY A 45 8.41 -7.59 -4.97
CA GLY A 45 8.66 -7.69 -3.54
C GLY A 45 7.89 -6.64 -2.74
N ILE A 46 8.13 -6.67 -1.43
CA ILE A 46 7.71 -5.64 -0.48
C ILE A 46 8.97 -4.93 0.00
N ASP A 47 9.00 -3.60 -0.09
CA ASP A 47 10.15 -2.81 0.32
C ASP A 47 9.76 -1.85 1.45
N ILE A 48 10.75 -1.33 2.19
CA ILE A 48 10.51 -0.37 3.28
C ILE A 48 11.43 0.84 3.14
N SER A 49 10.86 2.03 3.32
CA SER A 49 11.59 3.27 3.52
C SER A 49 11.26 3.91 4.87
N ILE A 50 12.22 4.60 5.46
CA ILE A 50 12.00 5.53 6.58
C ILE A 50 12.48 6.90 6.15
N GLY A 51 11.59 7.88 6.18
CA GLY A 51 11.83 9.19 5.60
C GLY A 51 12.34 9.09 4.17
N LYS A 52 13.47 9.75 3.89
CA LYS A 52 14.07 9.79 2.54
C LYS A 52 15.01 8.62 2.25
N SER A 53 15.04 7.59 3.08
CA SER A 53 15.95 6.45 2.93
C SER A 53 15.19 5.14 2.77
N GLN A 54 15.48 4.41 1.69
CA GLN A 54 15.06 3.02 1.56
C GLN A 54 15.97 2.16 2.44
N ILE A 55 15.38 1.47 3.40
CA ILE A 55 16.12 0.71 4.42
C ILE A 55 16.15 -0.79 4.13
N ALA A 56 15.22 -1.27 3.30
CA ALA A 56 15.00 -2.70 3.09
C ALA A 56 14.29 -2.93 1.76
N SER A 57 14.59 -4.06 1.09
CA SER A 57 13.99 -4.41 -0.21
C SER A 57 13.72 -5.91 -0.31
N ASP A 58 12.71 -6.31 -1.07
CA ASP A 58 12.30 -7.70 -1.32
C ASP A 58 12.13 -8.54 -0.05
N LEU A 59 11.34 -8.03 0.88
CA LEU A 59 11.20 -8.62 2.20
C LEU A 59 10.19 -9.75 2.24
N ASN A 60 10.47 -10.72 3.11
CA ASN A 60 9.51 -11.71 3.57
C ASN A 60 8.73 -11.24 4.82
N GLU A 61 7.72 -12.02 5.22
CA GLU A 61 6.86 -11.73 6.37
C GLU A 61 7.62 -11.48 7.68
N GLN A 62 8.61 -12.33 7.99
CA GLN A 62 9.39 -12.23 9.22
C GLN A 62 10.18 -10.93 9.25
N GLN A 63 10.83 -10.59 8.14
CA GLN A 63 11.61 -9.35 8.03
C GLN A 63 10.71 -8.11 8.18
N ILE A 64 9.54 -8.10 7.52
CA ILE A 64 8.59 -6.97 7.65
C ILE A 64 8.17 -6.80 9.11
N THR A 65 7.84 -7.92 9.78
CA THR A 65 7.47 -7.93 11.21
C THR A 65 8.58 -7.37 12.09
N GLU A 66 9.83 -7.80 11.88
CA GLU A 66 11.00 -7.31 12.62
C GLU A 66 11.21 -5.79 12.43
N TYR A 67 11.06 -5.27 11.20
CA TYR A 67 11.15 -3.83 10.96
C TYR A 67 10.04 -3.06 11.67
N ILE A 68 8.80 -3.54 11.63
CA ILE A 68 7.66 -2.89 12.31
C ILE A 68 7.88 -2.88 13.82
N GLN A 69 8.31 -4.00 14.42
CA GLN A 69 8.54 -4.09 15.88
C GLN A 69 9.63 -3.14 16.38
N ASN A 70 10.65 -2.89 15.57
CA ASN A 70 11.77 -2.02 15.91
C ASN A 70 11.53 -0.54 15.54
N HIS A 71 10.34 -0.21 15.03
CA HIS A 71 9.97 1.15 14.65
C HIS A 71 9.01 1.78 15.65
N SER A 72 9.15 3.07 15.91
CA SER A 72 8.30 3.81 16.85
C SER A 72 7.55 5.00 16.23
N GLY A 73 7.88 5.33 14.97
CA GLY A 73 7.21 6.41 14.24
C GLY A 73 5.93 5.93 13.53
N PRO A 74 5.28 6.82 12.76
CA PRO A 74 4.12 6.46 11.94
C PRO A 74 4.45 5.37 10.92
N ILE A 75 3.48 4.51 10.63
CA ILE A 75 3.58 3.45 9.62
C ILE A 75 2.47 3.67 8.58
N SER A 76 2.80 3.51 7.30
CA SER A 76 1.82 3.48 6.22
C SER A 76 2.12 2.34 5.24
N LEU A 77 1.08 1.61 4.84
CA LEU A 77 1.18 0.58 3.81
C LEU A 77 0.56 1.10 2.51
N LEU A 78 1.37 1.18 1.45
CA LEU A 78 0.91 1.58 0.13
C LEU A 78 0.70 0.35 -0.75
N LEU A 79 -0.54 0.14 -1.20
CA LEU A 79 -0.91 -0.95 -2.09
C LEU A 79 -1.52 -0.42 -3.37
N SER A 80 -1.37 -1.12 -4.47
CA SER A 80 -2.07 -0.77 -5.71
C SER A 80 -2.86 -1.97 -6.21
N PRO A 81 -4.18 -1.84 -6.48
CA PRO A 81 -4.99 -3.00 -6.81
C PRO A 81 -4.53 -3.63 -8.13
N MET A 82 -4.60 -4.96 -8.19
CA MET A 82 -4.33 -5.70 -9.41
C MET A 82 -5.36 -5.33 -10.49
N GLY A 83 -4.87 -4.95 -11.66
CA GLY A 83 -5.72 -4.51 -12.77
C GLY A 83 -6.72 -5.59 -13.20
N GLY A 84 -7.93 -5.17 -13.58
CA GLY A 84 -9.00 -6.07 -14.03
C GLY A 84 -9.69 -6.87 -12.91
N GLN A 85 -8.94 -7.36 -11.92
CA GLN A 85 -9.46 -8.21 -10.85
C GLN A 85 -9.85 -7.42 -9.60
N GLY A 86 -9.19 -6.30 -9.31
CA GLY A 86 -9.51 -5.40 -8.21
C GLY A 86 -8.98 -5.82 -6.83
N PHE A 87 -8.25 -6.93 -6.72
CA PHE A 87 -7.60 -7.34 -5.47
C PHE A 87 -6.57 -6.30 -5.03
N LEU A 88 -6.76 -5.77 -3.83
CA LEU A 88 -5.82 -4.90 -3.13
C LEU A 88 -4.96 -5.72 -2.16
N ILE A 89 -5.60 -6.64 -1.43
CA ILE A 89 -4.98 -7.62 -0.53
C ILE A 89 -5.45 -9.01 -0.95
N GLY A 90 -4.57 -10.00 -0.84
CA GLY A 90 -4.80 -11.37 -1.31
C GLY A 90 -4.20 -11.66 -2.69
N ARG A 91 -4.18 -12.94 -3.07
CA ARG A 91 -3.79 -13.44 -4.42
C ARG A 91 -2.43 -12.93 -4.94
N GLY A 92 -1.34 -13.15 -4.20
CA GLY A 92 0.02 -13.05 -4.77
C GLY A 92 1.07 -12.31 -3.96
N ASN A 93 0.77 -11.86 -2.74
CA ASN A 93 1.73 -11.21 -1.83
C ASN A 93 1.62 -11.81 -0.42
N LEU A 94 2.05 -13.07 -0.25
CA LEU A 94 1.97 -13.78 1.04
C LEU A 94 2.76 -13.10 2.16
N GLN A 95 3.67 -12.18 1.83
CA GLN A 95 4.45 -11.42 2.80
C GLN A 95 3.59 -10.44 3.61
N LEU A 96 2.41 -10.07 3.10
CA LEU A 96 1.41 -9.27 3.82
C LEU A 96 0.41 -10.20 4.51
N SER A 97 0.93 -10.99 5.45
CA SER A 97 0.13 -11.94 6.24
C SER A 97 -0.85 -11.21 7.17
N PRO A 98 -1.83 -11.92 7.74
CA PRO A 98 -2.70 -11.38 8.79
C PRO A 98 -1.94 -10.71 9.94
N ILE A 99 -0.80 -11.28 10.34
CA ILE A 99 0.05 -10.73 11.41
C ILE A 99 0.60 -9.37 11.00
N VAL A 100 1.16 -9.27 9.79
CA VAL A 100 1.72 -8.01 9.26
C VAL A 100 0.62 -6.95 9.12
N ILE A 101 -0.53 -7.29 8.55
CA ILE A 101 -1.66 -6.37 8.39
C ILE A 101 -2.15 -5.88 9.75
N THR A 102 -2.28 -6.77 10.74
CA THR A 102 -2.71 -6.42 12.10
C THR A 102 -1.73 -5.45 12.76
N MET A 103 -0.43 -5.68 12.61
CA MET A 103 0.61 -4.80 13.16
C MET A 103 0.64 -3.43 12.51
N ILE A 104 0.34 -3.34 11.22
CA ILE A 104 0.23 -2.08 10.49
C ILE A 104 -1.06 -1.35 10.91
N GLY A 105 -2.16 -2.08 11.10
CA GLY A 105 -3.49 -1.53 11.34
C GLY A 105 -4.18 -1.12 10.03
N ILE A 106 -5.44 -1.54 9.85
CA ILE A 106 -6.18 -1.36 8.59
C ILE A 106 -6.35 0.12 8.17
N ASP A 107 -6.39 1.04 9.15
CA ASP A 107 -6.52 2.48 8.92
C ASP A 107 -5.27 3.10 8.28
N ASN A 108 -4.12 2.42 8.38
CA ASN A 108 -2.84 2.85 7.84
C ASN A 108 -2.58 2.32 6.43
N ILE A 109 -3.55 1.66 5.82
CA ILE A 109 -3.45 1.09 4.46
C ILE A 109 -4.06 2.07 3.45
N LEU A 110 -3.26 2.50 2.48
CA LEU A 110 -3.67 3.42 1.44
C LEU A 110 -3.56 2.76 0.07
N GLY A 111 -4.67 2.78 -0.67
CA GLY A 111 -4.68 2.33 -2.06
C GLY A 111 -4.14 3.39 -3.01
N ILE A 112 -3.30 3.02 -3.96
CA ILE A 112 -2.81 3.86 -5.04
C ILE A 112 -3.48 3.42 -6.33
N VAL A 113 -4.27 4.29 -6.96
CA VAL A 113 -5.08 3.91 -8.13
C VAL A 113 -4.93 4.92 -9.25
N THR A 114 -4.39 4.47 -10.38
CA THR A 114 -4.34 5.29 -11.60
C THR A 114 -5.71 5.38 -12.26
N PRO A 115 -5.99 6.43 -13.06
CA PRO A 115 -7.23 6.53 -13.82
C PRO A 115 -7.50 5.32 -14.73
N SER A 116 -6.46 4.71 -15.29
CA SER A 116 -6.61 3.48 -16.08
C SER A 116 -7.12 2.30 -15.25
N LYS A 117 -6.65 2.13 -14.00
CA LYS A 117 -7.17 1.09 -13.10
C LYS A 117 -8.62 1.37 -12.73
N LEU A 118 -9.00 2.64 -12.54
CA LEU A 118 -10.39 3.02 -12.28
C LEU A 118 -11.35 2.77 -13.45
N LEU A 119 -10.89 2.37 -14.65
CA LEU A 119 -11.81 1.93 -15.70
C LEU A 119 -12.38 0.54 -15.41
N SER A 120 -11.60 -0.33 -14.75
CA SER A 120 -11.94 -1.73 -14.47
C SER A 120 -12.19 -2.01 -12.99
N VAL A 121 -11.47 -1.35 -12.08
CA VAL A 121 -11.59 -1.52 -10.63
C VAL A 121 -12.74 -0.65 -10.12
N ARG A 122 -13.87 -1.28 -9.80
CA ARG A 122 -15.05 -0.64 -9.20
C ARG A 122 -15.13 -0.81 -7.68
N LYS A 123 -14.51 -1.88 -7.18
CA LYS A 123 -14.39 -2.21 -5.75
C LYS A 123 -12.97 -2.70 -5.48
N LEU A 124 -12.52 -2.51 -4.24
CA LEU A 124 -11.27 -3.06 -3.74
C LEU A 124 -11.58 -4.43 -3.14
N ARG A 125 -11.03 -5.48 -3.74
CA ARG A 125 -11.18 -6.83 -3.22
C ARG A 125 -10.14 -7.11 -2.15
N ILE A 126 -10.58 -7.70 -1.06
CA ILE A 126 -9.76 -8.02 0.09
C ILE A 126 -10.01 -9.48 0.47
N ASP A 127 -8.93 -10.22 0.59
CA ASP A 127 -8.89 -11.61 1.04
C ASP A 127 -7.62 -11.68 1.90
N THR A 128 -7.78 -11.52 3.22
CA THR A 128 -6.66 -11.57 4.16
C THR A 128 -6.30 -13.00 4.56
N GLY A 129 -7.23 -13.94 4.36
CA GLY A 129 -7.12 -15.32 4.85
C GLY A 129 -7.34 -15.44 6.36
N ASP A 130 -7.85 -14.40 7.02
CA ASP A 130 -8.15 -14.35 8.45
C ASP A 130 -9.54 -13.73 8.66
N ASP A 131 -10.44 -14.50 9.30
CA ASP A 131 -11.84 -14.12 9.46
C ASP A 131 -12.02 -12.83 10.26
N ASP A 132 -11.17 -12.57 11.26
CA ASP A 132 -11.28 -11.38 12.11
C ASP A 132 -10.89 -10.11 11.33
N LEU A 133 -9.79 -10.16 10.56
CA LEU A 133 -9.40 -9.06 9.68
C LEU A 133 -10.42 -8.84 8.55
N ASP A 134 -10.88 -9.91 7.92
CA ASP A 134 -11.89 -9.85 6.87
C ASP A 134 -13.19 -9.22 7.38
N ASN A 135 -13.60 -9.51 8.62
CA ASN A 135 -14.71 -8.83 9.29
C ASN A 135 -14.43 -7.34 9.51
N GLN A 136 -13.23 -6.97 9.98
CA GLN A 136 -12.86 -5.54 10.16
C GLN A 136 -12.91 -4.77 8.82
N PHE A 137 -12.40 -5.34 7.74
CA PHE A 137 -12.50 -4.72 6.41
C PHE A 137 -13.94 -4.65 5.91
N SER A 138 -14.76 -5.66 6.19
CA SER A 138 -16.18 -5.65 5.86
C SER A 138 -16.93 -4.55 6.62
N GLU A 139 -16.57 -4.30 7.89
CA GLU A 139 -17.13 -3.22 8.71
C GLU A 139 -16.74 -1.83 8.20
N LEU A 140 -15.51 -1.67 7.69
CA LEU A 140 -15.02 -0.40 7.14
C LEU A 140 -15.83 0.06 5.92
N LYS A 141 -16.38 -0.88 5.13
CA LYS A 141 -17.20 -0.70 3.90
C LYS A 141 -16.50 0.01 2.72
N TYR A 142 -15.63 0.97 2.99
CA TYR A 142 -14.96 1.78 1.97
C TYR A 142 -13.54 2.16 2.40
N MET A 143 -12.60 2.19 1.46
CA MET A 143 -11.23 2.64 1.69
C MET A 143 -10.89 3.88 0.90
N LYS A 144 -10.02 4.71 1.47
CA LYS A 144 -9.42 5.85 0.78
C LYS A 144 -8.35 5.36 -0.19
N VAL A 145 -8.35 5.97 -1.38
CA VAL A 145 -7.32 5.75 -2.39
C VAL A 145 -6.78 7.06 -2.92
N ILE A 146 -5.48 7.13 -3.16
CA ILE A 146 -4.80 8.26 -3.79
C ILE A 146 -4.90 8.08 -5.32
N GLN A 147 -5.35 9.13 -6.01
CA GLN A 147 -5.55 9.15 -7.46
C GLN A 147 -4.69 10.19 -8.18
N GLY A 148 -4.18 11.19 -7.45
CA GLY A 148 -3.42 12.31 -8.01
C GLY A 148 -2.91 13.23 -6.89
N PHE A 149 -2.36 14.38 -7.29
CA PHE A 149 -1.89 15.38 -6.32
C PHE A 149 -3.05 15.88 -5.47
N ARG A 150 -2.97 15.68 -4.15
CA ARG A 150 -4.01 16.05 -3.17
C ARG A 150 -5.42 15.60 -3.56
N THR A 151 -5.51 14.51 -4.33
CA THR A 151 -6.75 13.99 -4.87
C THR A 151 -6.93 12.57 -4.40
N THR A 152 -7.89 12.37 -3.50
CA THR A 152 -8.29 11.05 -3.00
C THR A 152 -9.69 10.68 -3.47
N ARG A 153 -9.93 9.38 -3.65
CA ARG A 153 -11.25 8.79 -3.84
C ARG A 153 -11.58 7.83 -2.72
N ILE A 154 -12.85 7.52 -2.58
CA ILE A 154 -13.34 6.46 -1.69
C ILE A 154 -13.87 5.35 -2.59
N LEU A 155 -13.35 4.13 -2.43
CA LEU A 155 -13.80 2.96 -3.17
C LEU A 155 -14.44 1.95 -2.21
N PRO A 156 -15.56 1.31 -2.59
CA PRO A 156 -16.18 0.26 -1.80
C PRO A 156 -15.25 -0.95 -1.69
N ILE A 157 -15.33 -1.64 -0.56
CA ILE A 157 -14.60 -2.88 -0.28
C ILE A 157 -15.52 -4.06 -0.60
N GLU A 158 -14.93 -5.13 -1.13
CA GLU A 158 -15.57 -6.44 -1.32
C GLU A 158 -14.65 -7.48 -0.70
N VAL A 159 -15.03 -8.00 0.47
CA VAL A 159 -14.32 -9.11 1.12
C VAL A 159 -14.77 -10.42 0.45
N THR A 160 -13.83 -11.28 0.06
CA THR A 160 -14.08 -12.47 -0.77
C THR A 160 -13.52 -13.74 -0.18
#